data_AF-A0A957QWD9-F1
#
_entry.id   AF-A0A957QWD9-F1
#
_cell.length_a   1.000
_cell.length_b   1.000
_cell.length_c   1.000
_cell.angle_alpha   90.00
_cell.angle_beta   90.00
_cell.angle_gamma   90.00
#
_symmetry.space_group_name_H-M   'P 1'
#
loop_
_entity.id
_entity.type
_entity.pdbx_description
1 polymer ?
#
loop_
_entity_poly.entity_id
_entity_poly.type
_entity_poly.pdbx_seq_one_letter_code
_entity_poly.pdbx_strand_id
1 'polypeptide(L)'
;QEGDVALNKEVEPIFAVIQQPADAEPRNSSWGAMAQYFQPKTFRDGWVQSVDPEEYYNWPGYERRLQDATDLMVGKESPDHFPFWTLWPDPATADALAMQRQNITDYVNQNALQFITGAKNLDTDWDSYVAGLEQLDLTSYLAAMQASYDATQAK
;
A
#
# COMPACT_ATOMS: atom_id res chain seq x y z
N GLN A 1 -8.76 -30.69 6.43
CA GLN A 1 -8.40 -32.10 6.64
C GLN A 1 -7.58 -32.20 7.91
N GLU A 2 -7.29 -33.40 8.38
CA GLU A 2 -6.40 -33.58 9.53
C GLU A 2 -5.03 -32.99 9.19
N GLY A 3 -4.56 -32.00 9.97
CA GLY A 3 -3.33 -31.26 9.70
C GLY A 3 -3.48 -29.93 8.97
N ASP A 4 -4.69 -29.53 8.56
CA ASP A 4 -4.92 -28.18 8.01
C ASP A 4 -4.64 -27.12 9.08
N VAL A 5 -3.93 -26.07 8.68
CA VAL A 5 -3.63 -24.93 9.56
C VAL A 5 -4.26 -23.67 8.96
N ALA A 6 -5.09 -23.00 9.77
CA ALA A 6 -5.67 -21.73 9.42
C ALA A 6 -4.60 -20.64 9.24
N LEU A 7 -4.95 -19.56 8.56
CA LEU A 7 -4.10 -18.39 8.37
C LEU A 7 -3.68 -17.84 9.72
N ASN A 8 -4.67 -17.57 10.58
CA ASN A 8 -4.46 -17.33 11.99
C ASN A 8 -4.35 -18.68 12.72
N LYS A 9 -3.18 -18.97 13.27
CA LYS A 9 -2.88 -20.25 13.95
C LYS A 9 -3.71 -20.47 15.22
N GLU A 10 -4.35 -19.44 15.74
CA GLU A 10 -5.19 -19.48 16.95
C GLU A 10 -6.67 -19.79 16.63
N VAL A 11 -7.04 -19.89 15.36
CA VAL A 11 -8.42 -20.09 14.90
C VAL A 11 -8.56 -21.44 14.22
N GLU A 12 -9.73 -22.06 14.34
CA GLU A 12 -10.03 -23.30 13.65
C GLU A 12 -10.11 -23.08 12.12
N PRO A 13 -9.53 -23.99 11.31
CA PRO A 13 -9.63 -23.92 9.85
C PRO A 13 -11.06 -24.19 9.39
N ILE A 14 -11.63 -23.27 8.61
CA ILE A 14 -13.03 -23.35 8.14
C ILE A 14 -13.17 -23.38 6.61
N PHE A 15 -12.14 -22.97 5.87
CA PHE A 15 -12.21 -22.85 4.41
C PHE A 15 -10.88 -23.22 3.74
N ALA A 16 -10.88 -24.21 2.85
CA ALA A 16 -9.70 -24.60 2.08
C ALA A 16 -9.99 -24.45 0.58
N VAL A 17 -9.05 -23.82 -0.15
CA VAL A 17 -9.12 -23.75 -1.62
C VAL A 17 -8.48 -25.01 -2.19
N ILE A 18 -9.24 -25.76 -2.98
CA ILE A 18 -8.72 -26.93 -3.68
C ILE A 18 -7.96 -26.45 -4.92
N GLN A 19 -6.65 -26.68 -4.91
CA GLN A 19 -5.81 -26.35 -6.05
C GLN A 19 -6.02 -27.35 -7.19
N GLN A 20 -6.00 -26.84 -8.42
CA GLN A 20 -5.92 -27.74 -9.57
C GLN A 20 -4.50 -28.29 -9.69
N PRO A 21 -4.32 -29.53 -10.18
CA PRO A 21 -3.01 -30.05 -10.53
C PRO A 21 -2.27 -29.11 -11.49
N ALA A 22 -0.96 -28.99 -11.35
CA ALA A 22 -0.15 -28.07 -12.15
C ALA A 22 -0.18 -28.37 -13.66
N ASP A 23 -0.47 -29.62 -14.03
CA ASP A 23 -0.60 -30.13 -15.39
C ASP A 23 -2.05 -30.17 -15.90
N ALA A 24 -3.02 -29.72 -15.10
CA ALA A 24 -4.42 -29.70 -15.51
C ALA A 24 -4.69 -28.62 -16.57
N GLU A 25 -5.38 -29.00 -17.64
CA GLU A 25 -5.87 -28.05 -18.65
C GLU A 25 -6.76 -26.97 -18.00
N PRO A 26 -6.52 -25.67 -18.26
CA PRO A 26 -7.32 -24.59 -17.71
C PRO A 26 -8.80 -24.73 -18.10
N ARG A 27 -9.69 -24.65 -17.10
CA ARG A 27 -11.14 -24.74 -17.33
C ARG A 27 -11.81 -23.41 -16.98
N ASN A 28 -12.57 -22.85 -17.92
CA ASN A 28 -13.47 -21.73 -17.64
C ASN A 28 -14.73 -22.23 -16.90
N SER A 29 -14.55 -22.64 -15.64
CA SER A 29 -15.56 -23.34 -14.83
C SER A 29 -16.11 -22.50 -13.68
N SER A 30 -15.72 -21.23 -13.60
CA SER A 30 -16.17 -20.32 -12.54
C SER A 30 -16.40 -18.93 -13.10
N TRP A 31 -17.46 -18.28 -12.63
CA TRP A 31 -17.64 -16.85 -12.78
C TRP A 31 -16.98 -16.16 -11.58
N GLY A 32 -16.11 -15.17 -11.87
CA GLY A 32 -15.50 -14.36 -10.84
C GLY A 32 -16.53 -13.50 -10.09
N ALA A 33 -16.14 -12.99 -8.93
CA ALA A 33 -16.97 -12.06 -8.18
C ALA A 33 -17.23 -10.79 -9.01
N MET A 34 -18.50 -10.43 -9.20
CA MET A 34 -18.89 -9.17 -9.88
C MET A 34 -18.87 -7.96 -8.93
N ALA A 35 -18.68 -8.19 -7.62
CA ALA A 35 -18.57 -7.18 -6.57
C ALA A 35 -17.78 -7.73 -5.37
N GLN A 36 -17.46 -6.88 -4.40
CA GLN A 36 -16.84 -7.32 -3.15
C GLN A 36 -17.83 -8.11 -2.29
N TYR A 37 -17.45 -9.32 -1.90
CA TYR A 37 -18.15 -10.06 -0.86
C TYR A 37 -17.72 -9.53 0.52
N PHE A 38 -18.67 -9.47 1.45
CA PHE A 38 -18.35 -9.26 2.85
C PHE A 38 -17.55 -10.47 3.36
N GLN A 39 -16.25 -10.28 3.58
CA GLN A 39 -15.35 -11.27 4.17
C GLN A 39 -14.92 -10.77 5.56
N PRO A 40 -15.62 -11.16 6.63
CA PRO A 40 -15.23 -10.73 7.98
C PRO A 40 -13.87 -11.32 8.36
N LYS A 41 -13.18 -10.68 9.31
CA LYS A 41 -11.89 -11.17 9.84
C LYS A 41 -11.98 -12.64 10.25
N THR A 42 -13.03 -13.02 10.96
CA THR A 42 -13.24 -14.42 11.39
C THR A 42 -13.30 -15.40 10.22
N PHE A 43 -13.83 -14.98 9.06
CA PHE A 43 -13.83 -15.80 7.87
C PHE A 43 -12.43 -15.91 7.27
N ARG A 44 -11.73 -14.77 7.11
CA ARG A 44 -10.40 -14.73 6.48
C ARG A 44 -9.34 -15.45 7.33
N ASP A 45 -9.37 -15.25 8.64
CA ASP A 45 -8.47 -15.90 9.60
C ASP A 45 -8.56 -17.43 9.54
N GLY A 46 -9.76 -17.97 9.29
CA GLY A 46 -10.01 -19.41 9.19
C GLY A 46 -9.67 -20.03 7.83
N TRP A 47 -9.09 -19.27 6.89
CA TRP A 47 -8.65 -19.83 5.62
C TRP A 47 -7.45 -20.75 5.84
N VAL A 48 -7.51 -21.96 5.30
CA VAL A 48 -6.39 -22.89 5.30
C VAL A 48 -5.31 -22.35 4.39
N GLN A 49 -4.10 -22.28 4.93
CA GLN A 49 -2.90 -21.90 4.18
C GLN A 49 -1.78 -22.88 4.48
N SER A 50 -0.99 -23.18 3.45
CA SER A 50 0.14 -24.09 3.60
C SER A 50 1.10 -23.61 4.68
N VAL A 51 1.69 -24.58 5.37
CA VAL A 51 2.77 -24.38 6.35
C VAL A 51 4.09 -24.96 5.84
N ASP A 52 4.09 -25.55 4.64
CA ASP A 52 5.29 -26.06 4.01
C ASP A 52 6.19 -24.88 3.57
N PRO A 53 7.45 -24.80 4.04
CA PRO A 53 8.38 -23.78 3.61
C PRO A 53 8.61 -23.75 2.08
N GLU A 54 8.52 -24.89 1.39
CA GLU A 54 8.68 -24.98 -0.06
C GLU A 54 7.49 -24.32 -0.81
N GLU A 55 6.32 -24.28 -0.18
CA GLU A 55 5.09 -23.69 -0.75
C GLU A 55 4.89 -22.22 -0.34
N TYR A 56 5.70 -21.70 0.59
CA TYR A 56 5.57 -20.35 1.13
C TYR A 56 5.62 -19.24 0.06
N TYR A 57 6.44 -19.44 -0.98
CA TYR A 57 6.56 -18.50 -2.10
C TYR A 57 5.64 -18.82 -3.28
N ASN A 58 4.87 -19.90 -3.17
CA ASN A 58 3.92 -20.35 -4.17
C ASN A 58 2.48 -20.00 -3.76
N TRP A 59 1.53 -20.31 -4.63
CA TRP A 59 0.12 -20.01 -4.41
C TRP A 59 -0.47 -20.58 -3.09
N PRO A 60 -0.13 -21.81 -2.62
CA PRO A 60 -0.68 -22.35 -1.38
C PRO A 60 -0.25 -21.61 -0.09
N GLY A 61 0.91 -20.95 -0.09
CA GLY A 61 1.43 -20.16 1.04
C GLY A 61 1.24 -18.65 0.88
N TYR A 62 0.66 -18.20 -0.24
CA TYR A 62 0.61 -16.79 -0.61
C TYR A 62 -0.07 -15.91 0.44
N GLU A 63 -1.24 -16.29 0.94
CA GLU A 63 -1.96 -15.49 1.95
C GLU A 63 -1.22 -15.48 3.28
N ARG A 64 -0.62 -16.62 3.68
CA ARG A 64 0.20 -16.70 4.90
C ARG A 64 1.36 -15.72 4.85
N ARG A 65 2.05 -15.65 3.70
CA ARG A 65 3.12 -14.68 3.51
C ARG A 65 2.63 -13.22 3.62
N LEU A 66 1.44 -12.92 3.11
CA LEU A 66 0.85 -11.58 3.27
C LEU A 66 0.55 -11.26 4.74
N GLN A 67 0.02 -12.23 5.50
CA GLN A 67 -0.23 -12.07 6.93
C GLN A 67 1.08 -11.90 7.72
N ASP A 68 2.07 -12.77 7.50
CA ASP A 68 3.36 -12.69 8.18
C ASP A 68 4.05 -11.33 7.91
N ALA A 69 3.97 -10.83 6.67
CA ALA A 69 4.47 -9.50 6.32
C ALA A 69 3.68 -8.37 7.00
N THR A 70 2.37 -8.54 7.18
CA THR A 70 1.52 -7.58 7.90
C THR A 70 1.85 -7.56 9.38
N ASP A 71 2.09 -8.72 9.99
CA ASP A 71 2.44 -8.85 11.41
C ASP A 71 3.76 -8.14 11.74
N LEU A 72 4.70 -8.07 10.78
CA LEU A 72 5.93 -7.27 10.93
C LEU A 72 5.68 -5.77 11.07
N MET A 73 4.51 -5.27 10.68
CA MET A 73 4.14 -3.86 10.70
C MET A 73 3.29 -3.48 11.91
N VAL A 74 2.77 -4.46 12.65
CA VAL A 74 1.97 -4.22 13.86
C VAL A 74 2.78 -3.44 14.89
N GLY A 75 2.22 -2.35 15.40
CA GLY A 75 2.87 -1.47 16.37
C GLY A 75 3.92 -0.52 15.76
N LYS A 76 4.11 -0.56 14.44
CA LYS A 76 4.95 0.39 13.69
C LYS A 76 4.10 1.45 12.98
N GLU A 77 2.83 1.57 13.34
CA GLU A 77 1.98 2.62 12.80
C GLU A 77 2.49 3.99 13.25
N SER A 78 2.47 4.95 12.34
CA SER A 78 2.70 6.35 12.70
C SER A 78 1.59 6.80 13.65
N PRO A 79 1.90 7.49 14.77
CA PRO A 79 0.87 8.11 15.61
C PRO A 79 0.10 9.18 14.82
N ASP A 80 0.74 9.77 13.82
CA ASP A 80 0.14 10.73 12.90
C ASP A 80 -0.43 10.00 11.68
N HIS A 81 -1.75 10.07 11.54
CA HIS A 81 -2.47 9.47 10.43
C HIS A 81 -2.85 10.52 9.38
N PHE A 82 -2.26 10.42 8.18
CA PHE A 82 -2.63 11.26 7.05
C PHE A 82 -3.54 10.47 6.08
N PRO A 83 -4.86 10.73 6.05
CA PRO A 83 -5.84 9.94 5.31
C PRO A 83 -5.87 10.35 3.83
N PHE A 84 -4.74 10.17 3.13
CA PHE A 84 -4.55 10.66 1.75
C PHE A 84 -5.65 10.21 0.77
N TRP A 85 -6.27 9.05 1.00
CA TRP A 85 -7.36 8.50 0.17
C TRP A 85 -8.69 9.24 0.31
N THR A 86 -8.84 10.06 1.35
CA THR A 86 -10.04 10.89 1.55
C THR A 86 -9.86 12.29 1.02
N LEU A 87 -8.65 12.68 0.62
CA LEU A 87 -8.35 14.04 0.20
C LEU A 87 -8.85 14.28 -1.23
N TRP A 88 -9.87 15.13 -1.33
CA TRP A 88 -10.43 15.54 -2.61
C TRP A 88 -10.16 17.04 -2.81
N PRO A 89 -9.17 17.41 -3.64
CA PRO A 89 -8.93 18.81 -3.94
C PRO A 89 -10.11 19.42 -4.70
N ASP A 90 -10.22 20.74 -4.65
CA ASP A 90 -11.23 21.48 -5.42
C ASP A 90 -11.13 21.12 -6.91
N PRO A 91 -12.19 20.57 -7.54
CA PRO A 91 -12.19 20.23 -8.96
C PRO A 91 -11.77 21.38 -9.88
N ALA A 92 -12.01 22.63 -9.48
CA ALA A 92 -11.61 23.81 -10.26
C ALA A 92 -10.08 24.01 -10.32
N THR A 93 -9.32 23.41 -9.41
CA THR A 93 -7.85 23.56 -9.30
C THR A 93 -7.08 22.25 -9.42
N ALA A 94 -7.80 21.12 -9.54
CA ALA A 94 -7.22 19.78 -9.49
C ALA A 94 -6.13 19.53 -10.54
N ASP A 95 -6.33 19.98 -11.78
CA ASP A 95 -5.34 19.80 -12.86
C ASP A 95 -4.04 20.58 -12.59
N ALA A 96 -4.17 21.83 -12.13
CA ALA A 96 -3.01 22.65 -11.77
C ALA A 96 -2.25 22.04 -10.59
N LEU A 97 -2.97 21.57 -9.57
CA LEU A 97 -2.38 20.91 -8.41
C LEU A 97 -1.67 19.60 -8.79
N ALA A 98 -2.23 18.84 -9.74
CA ALA A 98 -1.62 17.62 -10.25
C ALA A 98 -0.31 17.90 -11.02
N MET A 99 -0.28 18.95 -11.85
CA MET A 99 0.94 19.39 -12.54
C MET A 99 2.01 19.85 -11.53
N GLN A 100 1.62 20.63 -10.53
CA GLN A 100 2.53 21.09 -9.47
C GLN A 100 3.11 19.91 -8.69
N ARG A 101 2.27 18.94 -8.29
CA ARG A 101 2.72 17.70 -7.64
C ARG A 101 3.76 16.96 -8.49
N GLN A 102 3.53 16.85 -9.79
CA GLN A 102 4.46 16.17 -10.69
C GLN A 102 5.83 16.86 -10.70
N ASN A 103 5.85 18.19 -10.88
CA ASN A 103 7.10 18.96 -10.89
C ASN A 103 7.87 18.85 -9.57
N ILE A 104 7.18 18.91 -8.43
CA ILE A 104 7.77 18.72 -7.10
C ILE A 104 8.34 17.31 -6.98
N THR A 105 7.58 16.29 -7.38
CA THR A 105 8.01 14.88 -7.31
C THR A 105 9.26 14.62 -8.14
N ASP A 106 9.29 15.14 -9.36
CA ASP A 106 10.45 15.01 -10.25
C ASP A 106 11.68 15.69 -9.67
N TYR A 107 11.52 16.89 -9.09
CA TYR A 107 12.61 17.60 -8.40
C TYR A 107 13.15 16.80 -7.20
N VAL A 108 12.26 16.27 -6.35
CA VAL A 108 12.64 15.43 -5.20
C VAL A 108 13.41 14.20 -5.67
N ASN A 109 12.90 13.47 -6.66
CA ASN A 109 13.52 12.24 -7.16
C ASN A 109 14.91 12.50 -7.78
N GLN A 110 15.05 13.56 -8.57
CA GLN A 110 16.33 13.94 -9.18
C GLN A 110 17.37 14.35 -8.13
N ASN A 111 16.97 15.09 -7.10
CA ASN A 111 17.87 15.48 -6.02
C ASN A 111 18.21 14.29 -5.12
N ALA A 112 17.25 13.42 -4.82
CA ALA A 112 17.49 12.19 -4.06
C ALA A 112 18.57 11.33 -4.72
N LEU A 113 18.50 11.14 -6.04
CA LEU A 113 19.55 10.43 -6.78
C LEU A 113 20.92 11.10 -6.65
N GLN A 114 20.98 12.43 -6.71
CA GLN A 114 22.23 13.18 -6.57
C GLN A 114 22.81 13.07 -5.16
N PHE A 115 21.97 13.07 -4.12
CA PHE A 115 22.41 12.83 -2.74
C PHE A 115 22.92 11.39 -2.56
N ILE A 116 22.19 10.39 -3.07
CA ILE A 116 22.57 8.98 -2.98
C ILE A 116 23.90 8.71 -3.68
N THR A 117 24.12 9.31 -4.85
CA THR A 117 25.34 9.12 -5.65
C THR A 117 26.51 9.99 -5.20
N GLY A 118 26.29 10.90 -4.24
CA GLY A 118 27.30 11.82 -3.73
C GLY A 118 27.60 13.00 -4.66
N ALA A 119 26.81 13.21 -5.71
CA ALA A 119 26.88 14.41 -6.55
C ALA A 119 26.40 15.67 -5.80
N LYS A 120 25.57 15.48 -4.77
CA LYS A 120 25.21 16.47 -3.76
C LYS A 120 25.55 15.96 -2.36
N ASN A 121 25.89 16.87 -1.46
CA ASN A 121 26.20 16.58 -0.07
C ASN A 121 25.09 17.11 0.85
N LEU A 122 24.63 16.28 1.80
CA LEU A 122 23.53 16.63 2.71
C LEU A 122 23.85 17.80 3.66
N ASP A 123 25.12 18.04 3.98
CA ASP A 123 25.51 19.13 4.88
C ASP A 123 25.63 20.47 4.14
N THR A 124 26.02 20.46 2.86
CA THR A 124 26.31 21.70 2.11
C THR A 124 25.25 22.08 1.08
N ASP A 125 24.50 21.12 0.54
CA ASP A 125 23.55 21.36 -0.57
C ASP A 125 22.08 21.35 -0.13
N TRP A 126 21.79 21.05 1.14
CA TRP A 126 20.43 20.91 1.66
C TRP A 126 19.62 22.20 1.56
N ASP A 127 20.18 23.33 1.98
CA ASP A 127 19.47 24.63 1.94
C ASP A 127 19.12 25.02 0.51
N SER A 128 20.01 24.73 -0.45
CA SER A 128 19.73 24.97 -1.88
C SER A 128 18.64 24.05 -2.43
N TYR A 129 18.57 22.80 -1.94
CA TYR A 129 17.48 21.88 -2.28
C TYR A 129 16.13 22.39 -1.74
N VAL A 130 16.09 22.84 -0.48
CA VAL A 130 14.88 23.41 0.13
C VAL A 130 14.43 24.67 -0.62
N ALA A 131 15.35 25.58 -0.95
CA ALA A 131 15.04 26.78 -1.73
C ALA A 131 14.49 26.45 -3.13
N GLY A 132 14.94 25.36 -3.75
CA GLY A 132 14.37 24.91 -5.02
C GLY A 132 12.93 24.41 -4.91
N LEU A 133 12.56 23.78 -3.80
CA LEU A 133 11.16 23.42 -3.53
C LEU A 133 10.26 24.65 -3.37
N GLU A 134 10.75 25.70 -2.71
CA GLU A 134 10.03 26.98 -2.59
C GLU A 134 9.80 27.62 -3.97
N GLN A 135 10.79 27.56 -4.87
CA GLN A 135 10.65 28.04 -6.25
C GLN A 135 9.63 27.24 -7.08
N LEU A 136 9.39 25.97 -6.73
CA LEU A 136 8.32 25.14 -7.27
C LEU A 136 6.97 25.38 -6.59
N ASP A 137 6.88 26.44 -5.78
CA ASP A 137 5.68 26.86 -5.07
C ASP A 137 5.14 25.80 -4.09
N LEU A 138 6.04 25.02 -3.46
CA LEU A 138 5.65 23.98 -2.49
C LEU A 138 4.70 24.51 -1.40
N THR A 139 4.86 25.75 -0.98
CA THR A 139 3.99 26.40 0.00
C THR A 139 2.52 26.40 -0.43
N SER A 140 2.22 26.79 -1.67
CA SER A 140 0.84 26.79 -2.17
C SER A 140 0.30 25.37 -2.37
N TYR A 141 1.15 24.44 -2.80
CA TYR A 141 0.78 23.02 -2.87
C TYR A 141 0.34 22.48 -1.50
N LEU A 142 1.14 22.75 -0.46
CA LEU A 142 0.83 22.32 0.91
C LEU A 142 -0.44 23.00 1.43
N ALA A 143 -0.64 24.29 1.15
CA ALA A 143 -1.86 25.00 1.53
C ALA A 143 -3.13 24.39 0.88
N ALA A 144 -3.06 24.04 -0.41
CA ALA A 144 -4.17 23.38 -1.11
C ALA A 144 -4.46 21.98 -0.55
N MET A 145 -3.41 21.21 -0.23
CA MET A 145 -3.55 19.91 0.42
C MET A 145 -4.12 20.04 1.84
N GLN A 146 -3.71 21.06 2.60
CA GLN A 146 -4.25 21.35 3.93
C GLN A 146 -5.73 21.72 3.86
N ALA A 147 -6.13 22.59 2.93
CA ALA A 147 -7.54 22.93 2.72
C ALA A 147 -8.38 21.69 2.37
N SER A 148 -7.83 20.78 1.56
CA SER A 148 -8.48 19.51 1.23
C SER A 148 -8.63 18.62 2.47
N TYR A 149 -7.62 18.58 3.34
CA TYR A 149 -7.66 17.85 4.60
C TYR A 149 -8.68 18.43 5.59
N ASP A 150 -8.69 19.74 5.76
CA ASP A 150 -9.64 20.41 6.66
C ASP A 150 -11.10 20.17 6.22
N ALA A 151 -11.34 20.12 4.90
CA ALA A 151 -12.63 19.81 4.33
C ALA A 151 -13.10 18.35 4.57
N THR A 152 -12.18 17.40 4.79
CA THR A 152 -12.54 16.02 5.15
C THR A 152 -12.83 15.85 6.63
N GLN A 153 -12.16 16.61 7.50
CA GLN A 153 -12.41 16.59 8.94
C GLN A 153 -13.73 17.28 9.33
N ALA A 154 -14.23 18.19 8.49
CA ALA A 154 -15.50 18.90 8.73
C ALA A 154 -16.77 18.07 8.41
N LYS A 155 -16.62 16.84 7.89
CA LYS A 155 -17.72 15.94 7.48
C LYS A 155 -17.84 14.76 8.42
#